data_AF-A0A1L7WAX5-F1
#
_entry.id   AF-A0A1L7WAX5-F1
#
_cell.length_a   1.000
_cell.length_b   1.000
_cell.length_c   1.000
_cell.angle_alpha   90.00
_cell.angle_beta   90.00
_cell.angle_gamma   90.00
#
_symmetry.space_group_name_H-M   'P 1'
#
loop_
_entity.id
_entity.type
_entity.pdbx_description
1 polymer ?
#
loop_
_entity_poly.entity_id
_entity_poly.type
_entity_poly.pdbx_seq_one_letter_code
_entity_poly.pdbx_strand_id
1 'polypeptide(L)'
;MAGWDSLIGPHDSPHDSLHDSPHDSPHDSLHDSLHDSPHDSPHDSPHDSPHDSPHDSPHDSPHDSPHNNKSLSINSFIVQIQTCRTEHLRKRHNVDLETYGLLEEFLKSADESADKSPRYPEPKLAKLVKGLIYGTGGLSLLEDDSQACYFLSANICRVEGFTDEQILNDCLHNFDKTKSTVYSSDQPRSPQKIGNLVPVLAQLNKPNPPCVKYVTNLGPGDGVRRPKTLGGDPDDKKEKTYTNITPEGTFIDAHVDQGYEGITLVGLGCVKLWMMFPPTEHNLTIWGECRDLKEILASSWDRLEGGKVAVQTRDEAMILKPGLLHSTFTLRGGLLRIENAHFKKVGEDDWSPFLESVYICMSPDSGRRDEALRVLCEMPKTQAMKKNGLLDKIKEEIKSADCLHCGKRWRSHWG
;
A
#
# COMPACT_ATOMS: atom_id res chain seq x y z
N MET A 1 37.59 61.26 2.82
CA MET A 1 37.70 60.25 1.74
C MET A 1 36.28 59.95 1.31
N ALA A 2 35.72 60.82 0.46
CA ALA A 2 35.44 60.57 -0.97
C ALA A 2 34.35 59.50 -1.11
N GLY A 3 33.07 59.80 -1.35
CA GLY A 3 32.41 60.69 -2.34
C GLY A 3 31.45 59.75 -3.11
N TRP A 4 30.20 60.02 -3.49
CA TRP A 4 29.44 61.21 -3.90
C TRP A 4 27.96 60.91 -3.57
N ASP A 5 27.23 61.75 -2.82
CA ASP A 5 26.29 62.79 -3.31
C ASP A 5 25.39 62.35 -4.48
N SER A 6 24.09 62.12 -4.25
CA SER A 6 22.99 63.12 -4.36
C SER A 6 22.12 62.76 -5.59
N LEU A 7 20.81 62.91 -5.70
CA LEU A 7 19.74 63.63 -4.99
C LEU A 7 18.40 63.26 -5.69
N ILE A 8 17.28 63.39 -4.96
CA ILE A 8 15.93 63.87 -5.41
C ILE A 8 15.24 63.02 -6.51
N GLY A 9 14.02 62.49 -6.38
CA GLY A 9 12.78 63.00 -5.78
C GLY A 9 11.64 62.82 -6.82
N PRO A 10 10.36 62.72 -6.41
CA PRO A 10 9.24 62.18 -7.21
C PRO A 10 8.39 63.27 -7.90
N HIS A 11 7.64 62.95 -8.97
CA HIS A 11 6.51 63.74 -9.51
C HIS A 11 5.65 62.86 -10.46
N ASP A 12 4.34 62.68 -10.19
CA ASP A 12 3.16 63.41 -10.72
C ASP A 12 2.86 63.15 -12.22
N SER A 13 1.82 62.36 -12.59
CA SER A 13 0.38 62.69 -12.74
C SER A 13 0.00 62.83 -14.27
N PRO A 14 -1.28 63.00 -14.72
CA PRO A 14 -2.02 62.05 -15.57
C PRO A 14 -2.54 62.68 -16.91
N HIS A 15 -3.53 62.05 -17.58
CA HIS A 15 -4.29 62.47 -18.80
C HIS A 15 -3.61 62.17 -20.15
N ASP A 16 -4.25 61.85 -21.28
CA ASP A 16 -5.64 61.76 -21.75
C ASP A 16 -5.64 60.92 -23.05
N SER A 17 -6.71 60.20 -23.36
CA SER A 17 -7.29 60.17 -24.72
C SER A 17 -8.62 59.40 -24.74
N LEU A 18 -9.69 60.18 -24.69
CA LEU A 18 -11.04 59.87 -25.14
C LEU A 18 -11.13 59.89 -26.67
N HIS A 19 -11.99 59.04 -27.24
CA HIS A 19 -12.99 59.33 -28.29
C HIS A 19 -13.59 57.98 -28.76
N ASP A 20 -14.87 57.73 -28.45
CA ASP A 20 -16.06 57.91 -29.32
C ASP A 20 -16.14 56.86 -30.46
N SER A 21 -17.24 56.17 -30.74
CA SER A 21 -18.61 56.21 -30.25
C SER A 21 -19.36 54.95 -30.80
N PRO A 22 -20.60 54.66 -30.36
CA PRO A 22 -21.40 53.44 -30.61
C PRO A 22 -22.34 53.58 -31.82
N HIS A 23 -23.05 52.51 -32.23
CA HIS A 23 -24.44 52.55 -32.76
C HIS A 23 -24.95 51.16 -33.27
N ASP A 24 -26.17 50.80 -32.83
CA ASP A 24 -27.35 50.25 -33.55
C ASP A 24 -27.19 49.09 -34.57
N SER A 25 -28.07 48.09 -34.71
CA SER A 25 -29.42 47.79 -34.21
C SER A 25 -29.83 46.35 -34.70
N PRO A 26 -31.00 45.80 -34.27
CA PRO A 26 -31.48 44.43 -34.53
C PRO A 26 -32.43 44.31 -35.74
N HIS A 27 -32.79 43.09 -36.20
CA HIS A 27 -34.05 42.68 -36.88
C HIS A 27 -33.94 41.20 -37.32
N ASP A 28 -34.79 40.28 -36.84
CA ASP A 28 -36.09 39.85 -37.39
C ASP A 28 -36.06 39.23 -38.80
N SER A 29 -36.38 37.93 -38.86
CA SER A 29 -37.17 37.36 -39.97
C SER A 29 -37.95 36.13 -39.51
N LEU A 30 -39.25 36.35 -39.34
CA LEU A 30 -40.35 35.38 -39.31
C LEU A 30 -40.63 34.76 -40.70
N HIS A 31 -41.47 33.72 -40.68
CA HIS A 31 -42.21 33.02 -41.77
C HIS A 31 -41.70 31.62 -42.11
N ASP A 32 -42.40 30.56 -41.67
CA ASP A 32 -43.70 30.01 -42.14
C ASP A 32 -43.57 29.18 -43.41
N SER A 33 -43.79 27.87 -43.27
CA SER A 33 -44.75 27.17 -44.13
C SER A 33 -45.31 25.93 -43.43
N LEU A 34 -46.56 26.09 -42.99
CA LEU A 34 -47.56 25.06 -42.76
C LEU A 34 -47.91 24.33 -44.07
N HIS A 35 -48.38 23.09 -43.93
CA HIS A 35 -49.34 22.31 -44.75
C HIS A 35 -48.87 20.85 -44.79
N ASP A 36 -49.70 19.82 -44.69
CA ASP A 36 -51.04 19.59 -44.18
C ASP A 36 -51.19 18.05 -44.17
N SER A 37 -52.06 17.54 -43.31
CA SER A 37 -52.38 16.11 -43.10
C SER A 37 -53.17 15.51 -44.30
N PRO A 38 -53.91 14.35 -44.29
CA PRO A 38 -54.21 13.39 -43.20
C PRO A 38 -54.49 11.90 -43.60
N HIS A 39 -54.89 11.08 -42.60
CA HIS A 39 -55.75 9.85 -42.63
C HIS A 39 -55.25 8.60 -43.42
N ASP A 40 -55.39 7.34 -43.01
CA ASP A 40 -56.56 6.62 -42.46
C ASP A 40 -56.19 5.32 -41.70
N SER A 41 -57.18 4.75 -41.00
CA SER A 41 -57.07 3.74 -39.93
C SER A 41 -57.19 2.25 -40.40
N PRO A 42 -57.72 1.27 -39.61
CA PRO A 42 -57.05 0.07 -39.07
C PRO A 42 -57.67 -1.27 -39.59
N HIS A 43 -57.54 -2.40 -38.85
CA HIS A 43 -58.07 -3.78 -39.05
C HIS A 43 -57.04 -4.80 -39.60
N ASP A 44 -57.00 -6.09 -39.27
CA ASP A 44 -57.74 -6.99 -38.37
C ASP A 44 -56.87 -8.26 -38.13
N SER A 45 -57.23 -9.04 -37.12
CA SER A 45 -56.54 -10.20 -36.49
C SER A 45 -56.59 -11.53 -37.32
N PRO A 46 -56.63 -12.76 -36.74
CA PRO A 46 -55.66 -13.57 -35.94
C PRO A 46 -55.49 -15.04 -36.49
N HIS A 47 -54.95 -15.98 -35.67
CA HIS A 47 -55.01 -17.47 -35.74
C HIS A 47 -53.97 -18.19 -36.66
N ASP A 48 -53.47 -19.41 -36.42
CA ASP A 48 -53.47 -20.39 -35.31
C ASP A 48 -52.41 -21.47 -35.65
N SER A 49 -51.56 -21.86 -34.68
CA SER A 49 -51.19 -23.25 -34.29
C SER A 49 -50.63 -24.28 -35.34
N PRO A 50 -50.25 -25.53 -34.98
CA PRO A 50 -49.18 -25.95 -34.03
C PRO A 50 -48.38 -27.24 -34.48
N HIS A 51 -47.42 -27.72 -33.65
CA HIS A 51 -46.89 -29.12 -33.55
C HIS A 51 -46.10 -29.70 -34.78
N ASP A 52 -45.08 -30.57 -34.72
CA ASP A 52 -44.57 -31.58 -33.78
C ASP A 52 -43.07 -31.92 -34.07
N SER A 53 -42.44 -32.61 -33.12
CA SER A 53 -41.04 -33.12 -32.97
C SER A 53 -40.62 -34.20 -34.03
N PRO A 54 -39.54 -35.05 -33.91
CA PRO A 54 -38.46 -35.21 -32.90
C PRO A 54 -37.03 -35.63 -33.40
N HIS A 55 -36.08 -35.73 -32.44
CA HIS A 55 -34.88 -36.61 -32.31
C HIS A 55 -33.85 -36.81 -33.45
N ASP A 56 -32.57 -36.53 -33.15
CA ASP A 56 -31.46 -37.51 -33.25
C ASP A 56 -30.22 -37.09 -32.42
N SER A 57 -29.54 -38.06 -31.80
CA SER A 57 -28.19 -37.98 -31.19
C SER A 57 -27.26 -38.93 -31.98
N PRO A 58 -25.98 -39.22 -31.66
CA PRO A 58 -24.93 -38.57 -30.86
C PRO A 58 -23.53 -38.52 -31.60
N HIS A 59 -22.50 -38.01 -30.92
CA HIS A 59 -21.03 -38.17 -31.13
C HIS A 59 -20.32 -37.47 -32.32
N ASP A 60 -19.42 -36.52 -31.98
CA ASP A 60 -17.98 -36.59 -32.33
C ASP A 60 -17.17 -35.51 -31.57
N SER A 61 -16.11 -35.93 -30.87
CA SER A 61 -14.94 -35.10 -30.51
C SER A 61 -13.94 -35.18 -31.69
N PRO A 62 -12.81 -34.43 -31.82
CA PRO A 62 -12.15 -33.44 -30.93
C PRO A 62 -11.54 -32.20 -31.67
N HIS A 63 -10.89 -31.30 -30.91
CA HIS A 63 -9.85 -30.31 -31.31
C HIS A 63 -10.18 -29.21 -32.34
N ASP A 64 -10.23 -27.93 -31.91
CA ASP A 64 -9.16 -26.95 -32.20
C ASP A 64 -9.38 -25.58 -31.49
N SER A 65 -8.44 -25.23 -30.60
CA SER A 65 -7.73 -23.95 -30.43
C SER A 65 -8.44 -22.57 -30.38
N PRO A 66 -7.84 -21.58 -29.67
CA PRO A 66 -8.56 -20.63 -28.85
C PRO A 66 -8.60 -19.23 -29.46
N HIS A 67 -9.74 -18.83 -30.03
CA HIS A 67 -9.95 -17.42 -30.33
C HIS A 67 -11.37 -16.98 -29.97
N ASN A 68 -11.39 -15.93 -29.16
CA ASN A 68 -12.50 -15.00 -29.00
C ASN A 68 -13.62 -15.40 -28.02
N ASN A 69 -13.39 -15.12 -26.74
CA ASN A 69 -14.24 -14.19 -25.99
C ASN A 69 -13.51 -13.74 -24.70
N LYS A 70 -12.40 -13.00 -24.88
CA LYS A 70 -11.78 -12.18 -23.83
C LYS A 70 -12.57 -10.88 -23.58
N SER A 71 -13.89 -10.96 -23.67
CA SER A 71 -14.85 -9.91 -23.29
C SER A 71 -15.82 -10.35 -22.20
N LEU A 72 -15.46 -11.39 -21.42
CA LEU A 72 -15.79 -11.46 -19.99
C LEU A 72 -14.99 -10.36 -19.25
N SER A 73 -15.19 -9.14 -19.76
CA SER A 73 -14.52 -7.88 -19.48
C SER A 73 -15.17 -7.32 -18.24
N ILE A 74 -14.34 -6.79 -17.33
CA ILE A 74 -14.56 -5.69 -16.36
C ILE A 74 -15.98 -5.50 -15.84
N ASN A 75 -16.99 -5.37 -16.69
CA ASN A 75 -18.40 -5.55 -16.37
C ASN A 75 -18.67 -6.77 -15.51
N SER A 76 -18.05 -7.96 -15.60
CA SER A 76 -18.37 -9.03 -14.63
C SER A 76 -17.89 -8.72 -13.21
N PHE A 77 -16.74 -8.05 -13.05
CA PHE A 77 -16.18 -7.63 -11.76
C PHE A 77 -16.86 -6.37 -11.23
N ILE A 78 -17.08 -5.36 -12.08
CA ILE A 78 -17.85 -4.13 -11.82
C ILE A 78 -19.34 -4.46 -11.64
N VAL A 79 -19.91 -5.47 -12.29
CA VAL A 79 -21.28 -5.96 -12.04
C VAL A 79 -21.27 -6.85 -10.80
N GLN A 80 -20.27 -7.67 -10.49
CA GLN A 80 -20.15 -8.26 -9.14
C GLN A 80 -20.09 -7.16 -8.07
N ILE A 81 -19.41 -6.05 -8.35
CA ILE A 81 -19.28 -4.86 -7.50
C ILE A 81 -20.62 -4.07 -7.42
N GLN A 82 -21.31 -3.84 -8.53
CA GLN A 82 -22.54 -3.02 -8.64
C GLN A 82 -23.84 -3.81 -8.36
N THR A 83 -23.90 -5.11 -8.67
CA THR A 83 -24.99 -6.01 -8.22
C THR A 83 -24.83 -6.39 -6.74
N CYS A 84 -23.68 -6.13 -6.11
CA CYS A 84 -23.45 -6.27 -4.68
C CYS A 84 -24.02 -5.13 -3.82
N ARG A 85 -25.26 -4.71 -4.12
CA ARG A 85 -26.05 -3.87 -3.21
C ARG A 85 -26.66 -4.65 -2.04
N THR A 86 -26.25 -5.90 -1.81
CA THR A 86 -26.82 -6.80 -0.81
C THR A 86 -25.77 -7.31 0.19
N GLU A 87 -26.14 -7.24 1.48
CA GLU A 87 -25.42 -7.60 2.73
C GLU A 87 -24.46 -8.80 2.74
N HIS A 88 -24.48 -9.68 1.75
CA HIS A 88 -23.77 -10.97 1.76
C HIS A 88 -22.24 -10.85 1.60
N LEU A 89 -21.70 -9.90 0.82
CA LEU A 89 -20.24 -9.67 0.77
C LEU A 89 -19.74 -8.65 1.79
N ARG A 90 -20.61 -7.76 2.32
CA ARG A 90 -20.33 -6.93 3.51
C ARG A 90 -19.91 -7.81 4.70
N LYS A 91 -20.49 -9.01 4.80
CA LYS A 91 -20.11 -10.02 5.80
C LYS A 91 -18.85 -10.82 5.42
N ARG A 92 -18.48 -10.90 4.13
CA ARG A 92 -17.41 -11.79 3.65
C ARG A 92 -16.02 -11.17 3.72
N HIS A 93 -15.87 -9.88 3.42
CA HIS A 93 -14.58 -9.17 3.44
C HIS A 93 -14.45 -8.11 4.53
N ASN A 94 -15.48 -7.91 5.37
CA ASN A 94 -15.50 -6.90 6.45
C ASN A 94 -15.18 -5.45 6.01
N VAL A 95 -15.28 -5.13 4.72
CA VAL A 95 -15.03 -3.78 4.19
C VAL A 95 -16.32 -2.97 4.19
N ASP A 96 -16.31 -1.79 4.81
CA ASP A 96 -17.44 -0.87 4.81
C ASP A 96 -17.65 -0.16 3.45
N LEU A 97 -18.84 0.42 3.24
CA LEU A 97 -19.22 1.04 1.97
C LEU A 97 -18.34 2.26 1.60
N GLU A 98 -17.82 2.95 2.60
CA GLU A 98 -16.97 4.11 2.41
C GLU A 98 -15.59 3.67 1.92
N THR A 99 -15.00 2.68 2.57
CA THR A 99 -13.74 2.05 2.16
C THR A 99 -13.82 1.51 0.72
N TYR A 100 -14.95 0.90 0.38
CA TYR A 100 -15.21 0.43 -0.98
C TYR A 100 -15.23 1.56 -2.01
N GLY A 101 -15.90 2.67 -1.71
CA GLY A 101 -15.95 3.84 -2.59
C GLY A 101 -14.57 4.41 -2.86
N LEU A 102 -13.68 4.43 -1.86
CA LEU A 102 -12.29 4.86 -2.03
C LEU A 102 -11.52 3.95 -3.00
N LEU A 103 -11.64 2.63 -2.83
CA LEU A 103 -10.98 1.67 -3.71
C LEU A 103 -11.52 1.76 -5.14
N GLU A 104 -12.83 1.89 -5.32
CA GLU A 104 -13.45 2.02 -6.62
C GLU A 104 -12.97 3.29 -7.36
N GLU A 105 -12.93 4.43 -6.66
CA GLU A 105 -12.41 5.68 -7.22
C GLU A 105 -10.93 5.56 -7.62
N PHE A 106 -10.11 4.95 -6.75
CA PHE A 106 -8.71 4.69 -7.05
C PHE A 106 -8.53 3.79 -8.28
N LEU A 107 -9.27 2.69 -8.39
CA LEU A 107 -9.16 1.78 -9.53
C LEU A 107 -9.73 2.37 -10.82
N LYS A 108 -10.75 3.22 -10.76
CA LYS A 108 -11.26 3.98 -11.92
C LYS A 108 -10.20 4.92 -12.49
N SER A 109 -9.38 5.53 -11.64
CA SER A 109 -8.27 6.39 -12.09
C SER A 109 -7.27 5.67 -13.01
N ALA A 110 -7.22 4.32 -12.99
CA ALA A 110 -6.41 3.54 -13.92
C ALA A 110 -6.83 3.71 -15.39
N ASP A 111 -8.11 3.96 -15.66
CA ASP A 111 -8.67 4.01 -17.02
C ASP A 111 -8.90 5.46 -17.50
N GLU A 112 -8.72 6.44 -16.61
CA GLU A 112 -8.97 7.85 -16.88
C GLU A 112 -7.69 8.60 -17.29
N SER A 113 -7.85 9.66 -18.10
CA SER A 113 -6.77 10.62 -18.31
C SER A 113 -6.50 11.36 -17.00
N ALA A 114 -5.23 11.71 -16.70
CA ALA A 114 -4.84 12.40 -15.47
C ALA A 114 -5.69 13.65 -15.14
N ASP A 115 -6.19 14.35 -16.17
CA ASP A 115 -7.05 15.54 -16.03
C ASP A 115 -8.49 15.24 -15.52
N LYS A 116 -8.93 13.97 -15.52
CA LYS A 116 -10.29 13.54 -15.12
C LYS A 116 -10.36 12.97 -13.70
N SER A 117 -9.23 12.53 -13.14
CA SER A 117 -9.13 12.08 -11.75
C SER A 117 -8.19 13.00 -10.97
N PRO A 118 -8.66 14.18 -10.51
CA PRO A 118 -7.82 15.12 -9.77
C PRO A 118 -7.31 14.54 -8.45
N ARG A 119 -7.98 13.51 -7.92
CA ARG A 119 -7.60 12.77 -6.71
C ARG A 119 -6.40 11.85 -6.93
N TYR A 120 -6.27 11.21 -8.10
CA TYR A 120 -5.16 10.31 -8.40
C TYR A 120 -4.57 10.65 -9.77
N PRO A 121 -3.67 11.65 -9.83
CA PRO A 121 -3.14 12.15 -11.10
C PRO A 121 -2.18 11.19 -11.80
N GLU A 122 -1.71 10.13 -11.11
CA GLU A 122 -0.78 9.15 -11.65
C GLU A 122 -1.46 7.80 -11.91
N PRO A 123 -2.03 7.59 -13.12
CA PRO A 123 -2.76 6.38 -13.45
C PRO A 123 -1.87 5.13 -13.49
N LYS A 124 -0.54 5.28 -13.49
CA LYS A 124 0.41 4.15 -13.55
C LYS A 124 0.27 3.23 -12.34
N LEU A 125 0.25 3.79 -11.13
CA LEU A 125 0.12 2.99 -9.91
C LEU A 125 -1.26 2.32 -9.83
N ALA A 126 -2.32 3.04 -10.18
CA ALA A 126 -3.67 2.48 -10.26
C ALA A 126 -3.75 1.32 -11.27
N LYS A 127 -3.13 1.46 -12.45
CA LYS A 127 -3.02 0.38 -13.45
C LYS A 127 -2.26 -0.82 -12.91
N LEU A 128 -1.12 -0.60 -12.25
CA LEU A 128 -0.31 -1.64 -11.63
C LEU A 128 -1.13 -2.42 -10.59
N VAL A 129 -1.76 -1.72 -9.66
CA VAL A 129 -2.59 -2.31 -8.61
C VAL A 129 -3.80 -3.04 -9.20
N LYS A 130 -4.46 -2.46 -10.20
CA LYS A 130 -5.57 -3.09 -10.92
C LYS A 130 -5.12 -4.40 -11.58
N GLY A 131 -3.95 -4.41 -12.21
CA GLY A 131 -3.34 -5.60 -12.78
C GLY A 131 -3.01 -6.67 -11.72
N LEU A 132 -2.50 -6.24 -10.56
CA LEU A 132 -2.22 -7.10 -9.42
C LEU A 132 -3.47 -7.75 -8.83
N ILE A 133 -4.53 -6.97 -8.60
CA ILE A 133 -5.81 -7.51 -8.12
C ILE A 133 -6.34 -8.54 -9.12
N TYR A 134 -6.27 -8.25 -10.42
CA TYR A 134 -6.69 -9.21 -11.44
C TYR A 134 -5.81 -10.48 -11.45
N GLY A 135 -4.48 -10.32 -11.42
CA GLY A 135 -3.52 -11.42 -11.45
C GLY A 135 -3.54 -12.31 -10.21
N THR A 136 -3.94 -11.77 -9.07
CA THR A 136 -4.07 -12.50 -7.79
C THR A 136 -5.47 -13.08 -7.55
N GLY A 137 -6.40 -12.90 -8.50
CA GLY A 137 -7.76 -13.44 -8.42
C GLY A 137 -8.73 -12.60 -7.58
N GLY A 138 -8.41 -11.33 -7.30
CA GLY A 138 -9.24 -10.39 -6.58
C GLY A 138 -8.64 -9.93 -5.25
N LEU A 139 -9.44 -9.24 -4.43
CA LEU A 139 -9.07 -8.91 -3.06
C LEU A 139 -9.04 -10.18 -2.21
N SER A 140 -7.92 -10.39 -1.53
CA SER A 140 -7.66 -11.52 -0.66
C SER A 140 -8.32 -11.34 0.70
N LEU A 141 -8.95 -12.41 1.18
CA LEU A 141 -9.25 -12.59 2.60
C LEU A 141 -7.99 -13.10 3.28
N LEU A 142 -7.58 -12.44 4.36
CA LEU A 142 -6.42 -12.86 5.14
C LEU A 142 -6.89 -13.53 6.43
N GLU A 143 -7.36 -14.76 6.31
CA GLU A 143 -7.80 -15.60 7.42
C GLU A 143 -6.61 -16.37 8.02
N ASP A 144 -6.61 -16.57 9.34
CA ASP A 144 -5.54 -17.25 10.08
C ASP A 144 -5.63 -18.76 9.88
N ASP A 145 -4.58 -19.36 9.30
CA ASP A 145 -4.42 -20.81 9.05
C ASP A 145 -3.02 -21.12 8.46
N SER A 146 -1.91 -20.69 9.08
CA SER A 146 -0.51 -20.90 8.62
C SER A 146 0.02 -19.99 7.48
N GLN A 147 -0.60 -18.83 7.26
CA GLN A 147 -0.20 -17.90 6.20
C GLN A 147 0.93 -16.93 6.62
N ALA A 148 1.73 -16.47 5.65
CA ALA A 148 2.78 -15.46 5.84
C ALA A 148 2.26 -14.07 6.26
N CYS A 149 0.95 -13.84 6.16
CA CYS A 149 0.25 -12.69 6.72
C CYS A 149 -1.23 -13.03 6.98
N TYR A 150 -1.82 -12.46 8.03
CA TYR A 150 -3.24 -12.61 8.37
C TYR A 150 -3.77 -11.44 9.20
N PHE A 151 -5.09 -11.27 9.24
CA PHE A 151 -5.75 -10.26 10.06
C PHE A 151 -6.11 -10.79 11.46
N LEU A 152 -6.09 -9.88 12.42
CA LEU A 152 -6.55 -10.04 13.79
C LEU A 152 -7.44 -8.86 14.16
N SER A 153 -8.23 -9.00 15.23
CA SER A 153 -8.96 -7.85 15.76
C SER A 153 -8.00 -6.76 16.24
N ALA A 154 -8.20 -5.51 15.80
CA ALA A 154 -7.41 -4.38 16.30
C ALA A 154 -7.49 -4.25 17.83
N ASN A 155 -8.62 -4.62 18.44
CA ASN A 155 -8.86 -4.49 19.88
C ASN A 155 -7.94 -5.35 20.75
N ILE A 156 -7.47 -6.50 20.26
CA ILE A 156 -6.56 -7.35 21.04
C ILE A 156 -5.12 -6.80 21.05
N CYS A 157 -4.75 -6.04 20.02
CA CYS A 157 -3.43 -5.42 19.87
C CYS A 157 -3.39 -3.97 20.39
N ARG A 158 -4.53 -3.30 20.57
CA ARG A 158 -4.57 -1.93 21.11
C ARG A 158 -4.36 -1.95 22.63
N VAL A 159 -3.57 -1.02 23.15
CA VAL A 159 -3.47 -0.79 24.59
C VAL A 159 -4.78 -0.20 25.08
N GLU A 160 -5.37 -0.80 26.12
CA GLU A 160 -6.66 -0.38 26.66
C GLU A 160 -6.61 1.08 27.13
N GLY A 161 -7.62 1.86 26.74
CA GLY A 161 -7.72 3.29 27.07
C GLY A 161 -6.82 4.22 26.25
N PHE A 162 -5.98 3.69 25.35
CA PHE A 162 -5.13 4.52 24.49
C PHE A 162 -5.86 4.95 23.21
N THR A 163 -5.89 6.26 22.96
CA THR A 163 -6.63 6.89 21.87
C THR A 163 -5.70 7.28 20.72
N ASP A 164 -6.25 7.45 19.51
CA ASP A 164 -5.47 7.92 18.35
C ASP A 164 -4.91 9.34 18.57
N GLU A 165 -5.57 10.17 19.37
CA GLU A 165 -5.06 11.49 19.77
C GLU A 165 -3.81 11.38 20.64
N GLN A 166 -3.78 10.44 21.58
CA GLN A 166 -2.58 10.16 22.39
C GLN A 166 -1.44 9.64 21.52
N ILE A 167 -1.72 8.74 20.57
CA ILE A 167 -0.71 8.26 19.58
C ILE A 167 -0.15 9.45 18.77
N LEU A 168 -1.02 10.37 18.34
CA LEU A 168 -0.60 11.55 17.58
C LEU A 168 0.24 12.51 18.44
N ASN A 169 -0.15 12.73 19.69
CA ASN A 169 0.62 13.55 20.64
C ASN A 169 2.01 12.96 20.90
N ASP A 170 2.12 11.65 21.04
CA ASP A 170 3.41 10.95 21.13
C ASP A 170 4.27 11.19 19.88
N CYS A 171 3.67 11.14 18.70
CA CYS A 171 4.38 11.42 17.44
C CYS A 171 4.94 12.84 17.41
N LEU A 172 4.13 13.83 17.79
CA LEU A 172 4.54 15.23 17.86
C LEU A 172 5.67 15.42 18.88
N HIS A 173 5.55 14.81 20.05
CA HIS A 173 6.56 14.90 21.11
C HIS A 173 7.90 14.28 20.72
N ASN A 174 7.85 13.20 19.94
CA ASN A 174 9.04 12.45 19.54
C ASN A 174 9.72 13.01 18.28
N PHE A 175 9.02 13.75 17.43
CA PHE A 175 9.51 14.20 16.12
C PHE A 175 10.93 14.79 16.16
N ASP A 176 11.18 15.74 17.06
CA ASP A 176 12.50 16.40 17.18
C ASP A 176 13.55 15.54 17.89
N LYS A 177 13.12 14.51 18.63
CA LYS A 177 13.98 13.65 19.43
C LYS A 177 14.59 12.52 18.63
N THR A 178 13.91 12.08 17.57
CA THR A 178 14.17 10.80 16.92
C THR A 178 14.88 10.92 15.57
N LYS A 179 15.36 12.13 15.21
CA LYS A 179 15.90 12.44 13.87
C LYS A 179 14.96 11.95 12.77
N SER A 180 13.65 12.02 13.01
CA SER A 180 12.67 11.45 12.10
C SER A 180 12.72 12.13 10.75
N THR A 181 12.62 11.30 9.72
CA THR A 181 12.81 11.71 8.34
C THR A 181 11.47 11.82 7.66
N VAL A 182 11.22 12.96 7.03
CA VAL A 182 10.03 13.16 6.20
C VAL A 182 10.40 12.83 4.77
N TYR A 183 9.54 12.09 4.10
CA TYR A 183 9.70 11.72 2.72
C TYR A 183 8.62 12.38 1.89
N SER A 184 8.82 12.36 0.60
CA SER A 184 7.82 12.80 -0.36
C SER A 184 7.71 11.83 -1.51
N SER A 185 6.56 11.80 -2.18
CA SER A 185 6.31 10.90 -3.31
C SER A 185 7.30 11.11 -4.46
N ASP A 186 7.84 12.32 -4.64
CA ASP A 186 8.89 12.63 -5.62
C ASP A 186 10.29 12.18 -5.18
N GLN A 187 10.52 12.01 -3.87
CA GLN A 187 11.82 11.61 -3.31
C GLN A 187 11.67 10.56 -2.20
N PRO A 188 11.09 9.38 -2.50
CA PRO A 188 10.71 8.40 -1.48
C PRO A 188 11.91 7.75 -0.77
N ARG A 189 13.12 7.90 -1.31
CA ARG A 189 14.39 7.40 -0.75
C ARG A 189 15.30 8.49 -0.20
N SER A 190 14.94 9.76 -0.37
CA SER A 190 15.77 10.89 0.07
C SER A 190 15.04 11.64 1.18
N PRO A 191 15.44 11.44 2.45
CA PRO A 191 14.77 12.08 3.57
C PRO A 191 14.95 13.60 3.53
N GLN A 192 13.84 14.31 3.62
CA GLN A 192 13.77 15.76 3.74
C GLN A 192 13.96 16.19 5.19
N LYS A 193 14.81 17.20 5.39
CA LYS A 193 14.89 17.92 6.66
C LYS A 193 13.79 18.97 6.70
N ILE A 194 12.79 18.77 7.55
CA ILE A 194 11.76 19.77 7.81
C ILE A 194 11.75 20.12 9.30
N GLY A 195 11.35 21.37 9.62
CA GLY A 195 11.39 21.86 11.00
C GLY A 195 10.21 21.45 11.88
N ASN A 196 9.16 20.83 11.32
CA ASN A 196 7.99 20.36 12.06
C ASN A 196 7.11 19.43 11.19
N LEU A 197 6.14 18.75 11.81
CA LEU A 197 5.20 17.83 11.15
C LEU A 197 4.02 18.50 10.43
N VAL A 198 3.84 19.82 10.52
CA VAL A 198 2.68 20.53 9.94
C VAL A 198 2.47 20.21 8.46
N PRO A 199 3.50 20.17 7.58
CA PRO A 199 3.32 19.83 6.18
C PRO A 199 2.75 18.44 5.95
N VAL A 200 2.99 17.50 6.87
CA VAL A 200 2.46 16.12 6.78
C VAL A 200 1.05 16.07 7.37
N LEU A 201 0.84 16.63 8.56
CA LEU A 201 -0.44 16.59 9.26
C LEU A 201 -1.55 17.34 8.53
N ALA A 202 -1.22 18.47 7.88
CA ALA A 202 -2.19 19.22 7.09
C ALA A 202 -2.83 18.36 5.97
N GLN A 203 -2.09 17.38 5.44
CA GLN A 203 -2.57 16.49 4.40
C GLN A 203 -3.54 15.40 4.92
N LEU A 204 -3.62 15.18 6.24
CA LEU A 204 -4.63 14.28 6.81
C LEU A 204 -6.05 14.88 6.69
N ASN A 205 -6.17 16.21 6.76
CA ASN A 205 -7.43 16.92 6.57
C ASN A 205 -7.64 17.39 5.12
N LYS A 206 -6.56 17.82 4.46
CA LYS A 206 -6.59 18.28 3.06
C LYS A 206 -5.55 17.52 2.23
N PRO A 207 -5.88 16.31 1.73
CA PRO A 207 -4.98 15.50 0.92
C PRO A 207 -4.37 16.24 -0.27
N ASN A 208 -3.14 15.86 -0.61
CA ASN A 208 -2.47 16.31 -1.83
C ASN A 208 -1.76 15.14 -2.53
N PRO A 209 -2.50 14.17 -3.11
CA PRO A 209 -1.93 12.99 -3.77
C PRO A 209 -0.86 13.26 -4.85
N PRO A 210 -0.90 14.36 -5.63
CA PRO A 210 0.19 14.69 -6.55
C PRO A 210 1.55 14.97 -5.87
N CYS A 211 1.55 15.43 -4.62
CA CYS A 211 2.76 15.82 -3.89
C CYS A 211 2.59 15.45 -2.42
N VAL A 212 2.61 14.15 -2.15
CA VAL A 212 2.41 13.61 -0.81
C VAL A 212 3.69 13.76 -0.02
N LYS A 213 3.58 14.27 1.22
CA LYS A 213 4.65 14.17 2.22
C LYS A 213 4.22 13.27 3.35
N TYR A 214 5.08 12.36 3.76
CA TYR A 214 4.75 11.35 4.78
C TYR A 214 5.95 11.12 5.70
N VAL A 215 5.69 10.58 6.88
CA VAL A 215 6.75 10.25 7.85
C VAL A 215 6.67 8.79 8.20
N THR A 216 7.82 8.14 8.29
CA THR A 216 7.93 6.77 8.78
C THR A 216 8.82 6.71 10.02
N ASN A 217 8.64 5.67 10.82
CA ASN A 217 9.49 5.34 11.96
C ASN A 217 9.54 6.43 13.08
N LEU A 218 8.41 7.09 13.37
CA LEU A 218 8.28 7.98 14.54
C LEU A 218 8.17 7.16 15.82
N GLY A 219 9.17 7.18 16.68
CA GLY A 219 9.10 6.42 17.93
C GLY A 219 10.38 6.48 18.76
N PRO A 220 10.38 5.89 19.98
CA PRO A 220 9.35 5.00 20.49
C PRO A 220 8.18 5.73 21.17
N GLY A 221 7.01 5.09 21.24
CA GLY A 221 5.90 5.53 22.09
C GLY A 221 5.03 4.35 22.55
N ASP A 222 3.83 4.64 23.05
CA ASP A 222 2.87 3.63 23.55
C ASP A 222 1.63 3.48 22.63
N GLY A 223 0.75 2.51 22.91
CA GLY A 223 -0.58 2.41 22.30
C GLY A 223 -0.89 1.14 21.50
N VAL A 224 0.14 0.39 21.11
CA VAL A 224 0.01 -0.94 20.50
C VAL A 224 0.85 -1.93 21.30
N ARG A 225 0.32 -3.14 21.47
CA ARG A 225 0.97 -4.26 22.15
C ARG A 225 0.79 -5.53 21.34
N ARG A 226 1.76 -6.44 21.46
CA ARG A 226 1.56 -7.82 20.98
C ARG A 226 0.46 -8.51 21.82
N PRO A 227 -0.55 -9.12 21.18
CA PRO A 227 -1.58 -9.84 21.91
C PRO A 227 -0.97 -11.11 22.51
N LYS A 228 -1.37 -11.44 23.76
CA LYS A 228 -0.88 -12.63 24.49
C LYS A 228 -1.10 -13.94 23.74
N THR A 229 -2.10 -13.99 22.85
CA THR A 229 -2.42 -15.16 22.02
C THR A 229 -1.31 -15.52 21.03
N LEU A 230 -0.44 -14.58 20.65
CA LEU A 230 0.70 -14.83 19.78
C LEU A 230 1.97 -15.26 20.54
N GLY A 231 1.89 -15.40 21.87
CA GLY A 231 3.05 -15.59 22.74
C GLY A 231 3.88 -14.30 22.91
N GLY A 232 4.87 -14.32 23.80
CA GLY A 232 5.68 -13.15 24.16
C GLY A 232 5.54 -12.77 25.63
N ASP A 233 6.67 -12.46 26.27
CA ASP A 233 6.75 -12.16 27.70
C ASP A 233 6.29 -10.71 27.97
N PRO A 234 5.33 -10.45 28.87
CA PRO A 234 4.89 -9.09 29.23
C PRO A 234 5.97 -8.19 29.86
N ASP A 235 7.18 -8.71 30.09
CA ASP A 235 8.27 -8.00 30.79
C ASP A 235 9.43 -7.51 29.88
N ASP A 236 9.25 -7.45 28.55
CA ASP A 236 10.28 -6.93 27.66
C ASP A 236 10.32 -5.38 27.69
N LYS A 237 11.08 -4.85 28.66
CA LYS A 237 11.11 -3.43 29.07
C LYS A 237 11.39 -2.37 28.00
N LYS A 238 11.52 -2.68 26.71
CA LYS A 238 11.55 -1.69 25.62
C LYS A 238 11.02 -2.29 24.31
N GLU A 239 9.73 -2.54 24.24
CA GLU A 239 9.04 -2.64 22.95
C GLU A 239 9.19 -1.29 22.22
N LYS A 240 9.80 -1.30 21.02
CA LYS A 240 9.89 -0.09 20.21
C LYS A 240 8.75 -0.11 19.22
N THR A 241 7.61 0.44 19.61
CA THR A 241 6.56 0.75 18.65
C THR A 241 6.89 2.04 17.92
N TYR A 242 6.65 2.06 16.62
CA TYR A 242 6.86 3.21 15.75
C TYR A 242 5.57 3.57 15.05
N THR A 243 5.44 4.85 14.68
CA THR A 243 4.29 5.35 13.91
C THR A 243 4.75 5.88 12.58
N ASN A 244 4.00 5.53 11.55
CA ASN A 244 4.05 6.19 10.27
C ASN A 244 2.82 7.10 10.17
N ILE A 245 3.03 8.33 9.71
CA ILE A 245 1.95 9.25 9.34
C ILE A 245 1.92 9.25 7.83
N THR A 246 0.89 8.63 7.26
CA THR A 246 0.77 8.45 5.82
C THR A 246 -0.51 9.13 5.35
N PRO A 247 -0.43 10.32 4.73
CA PRO A 247 -1.57 10.92 4.06
C PRO A 247 -2.03 10.10 2.86
N GLU A 248 -3.22 10.41 2.38
CA GLU A 248 -3.77 9.79 1.18
C GLU A 248 -2.84 9.97 -0.03
N GLY A 249 -2.71 8.92 -0.84
CA GLY A 249 -1.80 8.85 -1.97
C GLY A 249 -0.37 8.41 -1.60
N THR A 250 -0.07 8.23 -0.30
CA THR A 250 1.24 7.69 0.11
C THR A 250 1.40 6.26 -0.42
N PHE A 251 2.38 6.05 -1.30
CA PHE A 251 2.83 4.75 -1.76
C PHE A 251 4.20 4.42 -1.16
N ILE A 252 4.29 3.25 -0.52
CA ILE A 252 5.55 2.64 -0.12
C ILE A 252 5.77 1.43 -1.01
N ASP A 253 6.82 1.50 -1.83
CA ASP A 253 7.19 0.47 -2.80
C ASP A 253 7.58 -0.85 -2.11
N ALA A 254 7.77 -1.91 -2.90
CA ALA A 254 8.07 -3.24 -2.40
C ALA A 254 9.32 -3.27 -1.53
N HIS A 255 9.17 -3.77 -0.31
CA HIS A 255 10.24 -3.94 0.66
C HIS A 255 9.98 -5.15 1.56
N VAL A 256 11.02 -5.56 2.27
CA VAL A 256 10.96 -6.51 3.37
C VAL A 256 11.36 -5.75 4.63
N ASP A 257 10.53 -5.82 5.66
CA ASP A 257 10.82 -5.18 6.94
C ASP A 257 12.02 -5.82 7.62
N GLN A 258 12.78 -4.99 8.34
CA GLN A 258 13.93 -5.44 9.10
C GLN A 258 13.49 -5.93 10.48
N GLY A 259 13.52 -7.24 10.71
CA GLY A 259 13.22 -7.82 12.02
C GLY A 259 12.38 -9.09 11.94
N TYR A 260 11.63 -9.35 13.00
CA TYR A 260 10.72 -10.48 13.11
C TYR A 260 9.32 -10.13 12.57
N GLU A 261 8.32 -10.82 13.12
CA GLU A 261 6.93 -10.55 12.93
C GLU A 261 6.58 -9.11 13.32
N GLY A 262 6.07 -8.36 12.34
CA GLY A 262 5.53 -7.02 12.52
C GLY A 262 4.04 -7.08 12.79
N ILE A 263 3.57 -6.27 13.74
CA ILE A 263 2.14 -6.06 13.99
C ILE A 263 1.81 -4.65 13.58
N THR A 264 0.89 -4.50 12.63
CA THR A 264 0.47 -3.19 12.14
C THR A 264 -0.97 -2.89 12.54
N LEU A 265 -1.20 -1.66 13.02
CA LEU A 265 -2.52 -1.12 13.30
C LEU A 265 -2.69 0.21 12.62
N VAL A 266 -3.88 0.45 12.06
CA VAL A 266 -4.24 1.73 11.46
C VAL A 266 -5.10 2.55 12.43
N GLY A 267 -4.88 3.86 12.45
CA GLY A 267 -5.61 4.82 13.29
C GLY A 267 -6.06 6.05 12.49
N LEU A 268 -6.92 6.87 13.09
CA LEU A 268 -7.54 8.06 12.46
C LEU A 268 -8.33 7.74 11.19
N GLY A 269 -9.00 6.58 11.17
CA GLY A 269 -9.79 6.14 10.00
C GLY A 269 -8.93 5.81 8.77
N CYS A 270 -7.63 5.63 8.93
CA CYS A 270 -6.71 5.26 7.87
C CYS A 270 -7.17 3.96 7.18
N VAL A 271 -7.09 3.97 5.84
CA VAL A 271 -7.39 2.82 4.99
C VAL A 271 -6.17 2.54 4.14
N LYS A 272 -5.62 1.34 4.28
CA LYS A 272 -4.44 0.91 3.52
C LYS A 272 -4.74 -0.25 2.61
N LEU A 273 -4.25 -0.16 1.38
CA LEU A 273 -4.16 -1.28 0.46
C LEU A 273 -2.76 -1.90 0.59
N TRP A 274 -2.71 -3.21 0.70
CA TRP A 274 -1.52 -4.01 0.87
C TRP A 274 -1.35 -4.95 -0.31
N MET A 275 -0.16 -4.97 -0.91
CA MET A 275 0.23 -5.95 -1.92
C MET A 275 1.36 -6.77 -1.32
N MET A 276 1.14 -8.08 -1.15
CA MET A 276 2.00 -8.94 -0.34
C MET A 276 2.34 -10.22 -1.10
N PHE A 277 3.58 -10.69 -0.95
CA PHE A 277 4.08 -11.89 -1.58
C PHE A 277 4.80 -12.75 -0.53
N PRO A 278 4.49 -14.05 -0.45
CA PRO A 278 5.09 -14.94 0.54
C PRO A 278 6.61 -15.06 0.34
N PRO A 279 7.38 -15.29 1.42
CA PRO A 279 8.83 -15.47 1.36
C PRO A 279 9.22 -16.86 0.83
N THR A 280 8.81 -17.21 -0.40
CA THR A 280 9.29 -18.43 -1.06
C THR A 280 10.71 -18.22 -1.57
N GLU A 281 11.49 -19.29 -1.72
CA GLU A 281 12.85 -19.21 -2.27
C GLU A 281 12.87 -18.49 -3.64
N HIS A 282 11.84 -18.74 -4.46
CA HIS A 282 11.63 -18.08 -5.75
C HIS A 282 11.44 -16.56 -5.59
N ASN A 283 10.49 -16.14 -4.73
CA ASN A 283 10.21 -14.72 -4.50
C ASN A 283 11.40 -13.97 -3.89
N LEU A 284 12.14 -14.61 -2.97
CA LEU A 284 13.33 -14.03 -2.36
C LEU A 284 14.50 -13.91 -3.34
N THR A 285 14.60 -14.82 -4.31
CA THR A 285 15.58 -14.70 -5.41
C THR A 285 15.27 -13.49 -6.26
N ILE A 286 14.01 -13.31 -6.68
CA ILE A 286 13.56 -12.12 -7.43
C ILE A 286 13.77 -10.84 -6.63
N TRP A 287 13.44 -10.85 -5.33
CA TRP A 287 13.72 -9.72 -4.44
C TRP A 287 15.22 -9.37 -4.43
N GLY A 288 16.10 -10.38 -4.34
CA GLY A 288 17.55 -10.18 -4.40
C GLY A 288 18.03 -9.50 -5.68
N GLU A 289 17.40 -9.78 -6.83
CA GLU A 289 17.70 -9.14 -8.12
C GLU A 289 17.14 -7.71 -8.22
N CYS A 290 15.97 -7.45 -7.63
CA CYS A 290 15.21 -6.22 -7.88
C CYS A 290 15.30 -5.17 -6.77
N ARG A 291 15.76 -5.50 -5.55
CA ARG A 291 15.73 -4.60 -4.38
C ARG A 291 16.43 -3.25 -4.55
N ASP A 292 17.38 -3.17 -5.49
CA ASP A 292 18.13 -1.94 -5.76
C ASP A 292 17.50 -1.08 -6.89
N LEU A 293 16.48 -1.59 -7.58
CA LEU A 293 15.73 -0.86 -8.62
C LEU A 293 14.88 0.26 -8.00
N LYS A 294 14.48 1.25 -8.81
CA LYS A 294 13.64 2.39 -8.35
C LYS A 294 12.15 2.08 -8.25
N GLU A 295 11.64 1.19 -9.10
CA GLU A 295 10.23 0.80 -9.17
C GLU A 295 10.12 -0.71 -8.96
N ILE A 296 10.36 -1.16 -7.73
CA ILE A 296 10.60 -2.57 -7.42
C ILE A 296 9.35 -3.40 -7.68
N LEU A 297 8.20 -2.97 -7.17
CA LEU A 297 6.93 -3.67 -7.38
C LEU A 297 6.61 -3.76 -8.88
N ALA A 298 6.69 -2.63 -9.59
CA ALA A 298 6.39 -2.59 -11.03
C ALA A 298 7.32 -3.48 -11.86
N SER A 299 8.57 -3.66 -11.43
CA SER A 299 9.59 -4.44 -12.14
C SER A 299 9.61 -5.93 -11.80
N SER A 300 8.88 -6.37 -10.77
CA SER A 300 8.99 -7.74 -10.25
C SER A 300 7.66 -8.47 -10.08
N TRP A 301 6.54 -7.76 -9.95
CA TRP A 301 5.29 -8.36 -9.48
C TRP A 301 4.76 -9.50 -10.35
N ASP A 302 4.99 -9.45 -11.65
CA ASP A 302 4.55 -10.44 -12.64
C ASP A 302 5.38 -11.73 -12.60
N ARG A 303 6.52 -11.70 -11.92
CA ARG A 303 7.41 -12.84 -11.67
C ARG A 303 7.19 -13.48 -10.31
N LEU A 304 6.60 -12.74 -9.37
CA LEU A 304 6.36 -13.18 -7.99
C LEU A 304 5.15 -14.13 -7.92
N GLU A 305 5.27 -15.17 -7.12
CA GLU A 305 4.21 -16.17 -6.93
C GLU A 305 3.44 -15.94 -5.62
N GLY A 306 2.20 -16.44 -5.57
CA GLY A 306 1.38 -16.42 -4.35
C GLY A 306 0.97 -15.03 -3.86
N GLY A 307 0.96 -14.03 -4.75
CA GLY A 307 0.61 -12.65 -4.42
C GLY A 307 -0.80 -12.52 -3.84
N LYS A 308 -0.95 -11.63 -2.86
CA LYS A 308 -2.21 -11.26 -2.21
C LYS A 308 -2.38 -9.76 -2.20
N VAL A 309 -3.62 -9.32 -2.35
CA VAL A 309 -3.98 -7.90 -2.23
C VAL A 309 -5.08 -7.74 -1.21
N ALA A 310 -4.85 -7.02 -0.12
CA ALA A 310 -5.81 -6.86 0.96
C ALA A 310 -6.01 -5.40 1.35
N VAL A 311 -7.17 -5.08 1.93
CA VAL A 311 -7.47 -3.77 2.48
C VAL A 311 -7.47 -3.89 4.00
N GLN A 312 -6.69 -3.04 4.68
CA GLN A 312 -6.67 -2.94 6.13
C GLN A 312 -7.46 -1.71 6.57
N THR A 313 -8.33 -1.92 7.55
CA THR A 313 -9.16 -0.88 8.17
C THR A 313 -8.94 -0.80 9.69
N ARG A 314 -9.54 0.19 10.36
CA ARG A 314 -9.35 0.46 11.79
C ARG A 314 -9.72 -0.70 12.72
N ASP A 315 -10.59 -1.60 12.28
CA ASP A 315 -11.09 -2.70 13.09
C ASP A 315 -10.14 -3.93 13.00
N GLU A 316 -9.09 -3.83 12.18
CA GLU A 316 -8.15 -4.90 11.85
C GLU A 316 -6.70 -4.53 12.18
N ALA A 317 -6.05 -5.38 12.97
CA ALA A 317 -4.60 -5.46 13.03
C ALA A 317 -4.11 -6.46 11.98
N MET A 318 -2.94 -6.25 11.40
CA MET A 318 -2.34 -7.20 10.48
C MET A 318 -1.01 -7.69 10.99
N ILE A 319 -0.82 -9.01 10.88
CA ILE A 319 0.43 -9.69 11.20
C ILE A 319 1.22 -9.90 9.93
N LEU A 320 2.48 -9.45 9.94
CA LEU A 320 3.45 -9.63 8.86
C LEU A 320 4.51 -10.61 9.33
N LYS A 321 4.58 -11.81 8.77
CA LYS A 321 5.65 -12.75 9.10
C LYS A 321 6.99 -12.26 8.51
N PRO A 322 8.13 -12.64 9.12
CA PRO A 322 9.43 -12.20 8.63
C PRO A 322 9.67 -12.66 7.17
N GLY A 323 10.38 -11.84 6.40
CA GLY A 323 10.66 -12.11 4.99
C GLY A 323 9.52 -11.76 4.03
N LEU A 324 8.32 -11.46 4.52
CA LEU A 324 7.19 -11.10 3.65
C LEU A 324 7.50 -9.84 2.84
N LEU A 325 7.60 -10.00 1.53
CA LEU A 325 7.75 -8.90 0.58
C LEU A 325 6.41 -8.20 0.44
N HIS A 326 6.38 -6.88 0.68
CA HIS A 326 5.12 -6.15 0.67
C HIS A 326 5.27 -4.70 0.23
N SER A 327 4.17 -4.13 -0.23
CA SER A 327 4.01 -2.71 -0.60
C SER A 327 2.71 -2.18 0.00
N THR A 328 2.65 -0.87 0.24
CA THR A 328 1.43 -0.24 0.75
C THR A 328 1.02 0.96 -0.09
N PHE A 329 -0.28 1.12 -0.28
CA PHE A 329 -0.88 2.34 -0.80
C PHE A 329 -1.94 2.86 0.17
N THR A 330 -1.94 4.16 0.43
CA THR A 330 -2.84 4.77 1.40
C THR A 330 -4.04 5.39 0.70
N LEU A 331 -5.19 4.70 0.77
CA LEU A 331 -6.47 5.13 0.18
C LEU A 331 -7.12 6.27 0.96
N ARG A 332 -6.92 6.28 2.28
CA ARG A 332 -7.31 7.37 3.18
C ARG A 332 -6.20 7.61 4.20
N GLY A 333 -5.83 8.87 4.35
CA GLY A 333 -4.75 9.26 5.24
C GLY A 333 -5.01 8.96 6.71
N GLY A 334 -3.94 8.69 7.45
CA GLY A 334 -3.98 8.61 8.92
C GLY A 334 -2.71 8.01 9.48
N LEU A 335 -2.84 7.26 10.56
CA LEU A 335 -1.71 6.68 11.30
C LEU A 335 -1.56 5.19 10.96
N LEU A 336 -0.33 4.72 10.87
CA LEU A 336 0.01 3.30 10.89
C LEU A 336 1.02 3.07 12.02
N ARG A 337 0.57 2.44 13.10
CA ARG A 337 1.44 2.04 14.20
C ARG A 337 1.98 0.64 13.92
N ILE A 338 3.27 0.48 14.11
CA ILE A 338 4.00 -0.76 13.87
C ILE A 338 4.69 -1.14 15.17
N GLU A 339 4.40 -2.34 15.65
CA GLU A 339 5.18 -3.00 16.69
C GLU A 339 6.09 -4.01 16.00
N ASN A 340 7.40 -3.85 16.20
CA ASN A 340 8.41 -4.77 15.73
C ASN A 340 9.04 -5.45 16.94
N ALA A 341 8.87 -6.76 17.05
CA ALA A 341 9.66 -7.53 18.01
C ALA A 341 11.13 -7.43 17.60
N HIS A 342 11.95 -6.72 18.38
CA HIS A 342 13.40 -6.83 18.26
C HIS A 342 13.87 -8.06 19.04
N PHE A 343 14.50 -8.99 18.32
CA PHE A 343 15.41 -10.03 18.81
C PHE A 343 15.25 -10.42 20.27
N LYS A 344 14.28 -11.28 20.57
CA LYS A 344 14.37 -12.15 21.75
C LYS A 344 13.62 -13.47 21.56
N LYS A 345 14.44 -14.53 21.50
CA LYS A 345 14.11 -15.96 21.53
C LYS A 345 13.13 -16.44 20.45
N VAL A 346 13.71 -16.96 19.38
CA VAL A 346 13.02 -17.83 18.43
C VAL A 346 12.62 -19.12 19.16
N GLY A 347 11.34 -19.48 19.05
CA GLY A 347 10.84 -20.79 19.47
C GLY A 347 11.43 -21.93 18.65
N GLU A 348 11.05 -23.17 18.95
CA GLU A 348 11.66 -24.35 18.33
C GLU A 348 11.24 -24.58 16.87
N ASP A 349 10.23 -23.87 16.37
CA ASP A 349 9.62 -24.13 15.07
C ASP A 349 9.95 -23.02 14.05
N ASP A 350 10.73 -23.42 13.05
CA ASP A 350 11.22 -22.68 11.88
C ASP A 350 12.16 -21.47 12.10
N TRP A 351 13.43 -21.67 11.72
CA TRP A 351 14.51 -20.68 11.82
C TRP A 351 14.79 -19.93 10.52
N SER A 352 14.15 -20.33 9.41
CA SER A 352 14.49 -19.82 8.07
C SER A 352 14.28 -18.31 7.95
N PRO A 353 13.12 -17.74 8.35
CA PRO A 353 12.88 -16.31 8.20
C PRO A 353 13.84 -15.44 9.04
N PHE A 354 14.25 -15.95 10.21
CA PHE A 354 15.24 -15.32 11.05
C PHE A 354 16.63 -15.31 10.39
N LEU A 355 17.07 -16.46 9.89
CA LEU A 355 18.38 -16.59 9.24
C LEU A 355 18.42 -15.79 7.93
N GLU A 356 17.33 -15.71 7.17
CA GLU A 356 17.20 -14.83 6.01
C GLU A 356 17.42 -13.36 6.39
N SER A 357 16.77 -12.91 7.46
CA SER A 357 16.92 -11.53 7.95
C SER A 357 18.35 -11.21 8.38
N VAL A 358 19.00 -12.16 9.06
CA VAL A 358 20.43 -12.06 9.41
C VAL A 358 21.29 -12.01 8.15
N TYR A 359 21.03 -12.88 7.18
CA TYR A 359 21.79 -12.97 5.93
C TYR A 359 21.67 -11.66 5.11
N ILE A 360 20.47 -11.09 5.00
CA ILE A 360 20.24 -9.79 4.35
C ILE A 360 21.01 -8.69 5.08
N CYS A 361 20.92 -8.64 6.42
CA CYS A 361 21.64 -7.64 7.23
C CYS A 361 23.17 -7.86 7.25
N MET A 362 23.65 -9.00 6.78
CA MET A 362 25.08 -9.24 6.59
C MET A 362 25.60 -8.70 5.25
N SER A 363 24.73 -8.38 4.29
CA SER A 363 25.13 -7.75 3.03
C SER A 363 25.94 -6.47 3.29
N PRO A 364 27.04 -6.23 2.54
CA PRO A 364 27.85 -5.00 2.67
C PRO A 364 27.02 -3.71 2.59
N ASP A 365 25.97 -3.71 1.79
CA ASP A 365 25.14 -2.53 1.52
C ASP A 365 24.08 -2.24 2.61
N SER A 366 23.90 -3.15 3.56
CA SER A 366 22.85 -3.03 4.59
C SER A 366 23.16 -1.99 5.68
N GLY A 367 24.44 -1.66 5.90
CA GLY A 367 24.88 -0.84 7.03
C GLY A 367 24.62 -1.44 8.42
N ARG A 368 24.12 -2.68 8.50
CA ARG A 368 23.68 -3.34 9.75
C ARG A 368 24.44 -4.63 10.07
N ARG A 369 25.58 -4.82 9.43
CA ARG A 369 26.40 -6.02 9.58
C ARG A 369 26.84 -6.27 11.02
N ASP A 370 27.26 -5.25 11.74
CA ASP A 370 27.69 -5.38 13.14
C ASP A 370 26.53 -5.80 14.06
N GLU A 371 25.33 -5.32 13.77
CA GLU A 371 24.11 -5.68 14.49
C GLU A 371 23.74 -7.15 14.23
N ALA A 372 23.80 -7.60 12.97
CA ALA A 372 23.55 -9.00 12.59
C ALA A 372 24.55 -9.96 13.25
N LEU A 373 25.83 -9.59 13.30
CA LEU A 373 26.87 -10.37 13.96
C LEU A 373 26.65 -10.43 15.48
N ARG A 374 26.27 -9.32 16.13
CA ARG A 374 25.92 -9.34 17.56
C ARG A 374 24.75 -10.30 17.82
N VAL A 375 23.70 -10.23 17.00
CA VAL A 375 22.53 -11.11 17.12
C VAL A 375 22.92 -12.59 16.99
N LEU A 376 23.73 -12.94 15.99
CA LEU A 376 24.23 -14.31 15.82
C LEU A 376 25.04 -14.81 17.02
N CYS A 377 25.77 -13.91 17.68
CA CYS A 377 26.55 -14.20 18.88
C CYS A 377 25.66 -14.55 20.07
N GLU A 378 24.58 -13.78 20.29
CA GLU A 378 23.67 -13.89 21.44
C GLU A 378 22.60 -14.98 21.27
N MET A 379 22.39 -15.45 20.03
CA MET A 379 21.31 -16.37 19.68
C MET A 379 21.44 -17.78 20.32
N PRO A 380 20.31 -18.40 20.76
CA PRO A 380 20.28 -19.81 21.20
C PRO A 380 20.61 -20.80 20.09
N LYS A 381 21.36 -21.86 20.39
CA LYS A 381 21.83 -22.84 19.40
C LYS A 381 20.97 -24.11 19.40
N THR A 382 19.77 -24.01 18.84
CA THR A 382 18.84 -25.15 18.73
C THR A 382 19.25 -26.12 17.63
N GLN A 383 18.75 -27.36 17.70
CA GLN A 383 19.02 -28.37 16.66
C GLN A 383 18.36 -28.03 15.32
N ALA A 384 17.19 -27.37 15.34
CA ALA A 384 16.48 -26.92 14.14
C ALA A 384 17.31 -25.87 13.37
N MET A 385 17.86 -24.88 14.07
CA MET A 385 18.74 -23.88 13.48
C MET A 385 19.99 -24.49 12.85
N LYS A 386 20.63 -25.45 13.51
CA LYS A 386 21.86 -26.10 13.02
C LYS A 386 21.65 -26.88 11.72
N LYS A 387 20.43 -27.36 11.45
CA LYS A 387 20.06 -28.09 10.23
C LYS A 387 19.64 -27.15 9.08
N ASN A 388 19.52 -25.86 9.33
CA ASN A 388 19.07 -24.90 8.34
C ASN A 388 20.23 -24.48 7.40
N GLY A 389 20.06 -24.71 6.09
CA GLY A 389 21.10 -24.43 5.09
C GLY A 389 21.48 -22.96 4.95
N LEU A 390 20.64 -22.01 5.37
CA LEU A 390 20.98 -20.58 5.38
C LEU A 390 22.06 -20.26 6.41
N LEU A 391 22.15 -21.04 7.49
CA LEU A 391 23.20 -20.86 8.49
C LEU A 391 24.59 -21.08 7.90
N ASP A 392 24.73 -21.99 6.93
CA ASP A 392 26.02 -22.24 6.28
C ASP A 392 26.41 -21.07 5.36
N LYS A 393 25.45 -20.51 4.61
CA LYS A 393 25.65 -19.28 3.82
C LYS A 393 26.07 -18.11 4.71
N ILE A 394 25.44 -17.96 5.88
CA ILE A 394 25.83 -16.95 6.88
C ILE A 394 27.27 -17.16 7.36
N LYS A 395 27.66 -18.41 7.67
CA LYS A 395 29.04 -18.70 8.14
C LYS A 395 30.08 -18.31 7.09
N GLU A 396 29.81 -18.57 5.82
CA GLU A 396 30.69 -18.21 4.70
C GLU A 396 30.90 -16.70 4.59
N GLU A 397 29.85 -15.93 4.87
CA GLU A 397 29.93 -14.47 4.88
C GLU A 397 30.78 -13.91 6.02
N ILE A 398 30.99 -14.65 7.12
CA ILE A 398 31.79 -14.20 8.27
C ILE A 398 33.29 -14.37 7.98
N LYS A 399 33.92 -13.29 7.51
CA LYS A 399 35.36 -13.26 7.19
C LYS A 399 36.29 -13.22 8.42
N SER A 400 35.80 -12.73 9.56
CA SER A 400 36.57 -12.63 10.81
C SER A 400 36.66 -13.99 11.50
N ALA A 401 37.83 -14.35 12.03
CA ALA A 401 37.98 -15.56 12.84
C ALA A 401 37.26 -15.45 14.20
N ASP A 402 37.21 -14.23 14.75
CA ASP A 402 36.72 -13.94 16.08
C ASP A 402 35.47 -13.05 16.04
N CYS A 403 34.56 -13.31 16.97
CA CYS A 403 33.38 -12.49 17.21
C CYS A 403 33.81 -11.20 17.90
N LEU A 404 33.70 -10.07 17.21
CA LEU A 404 34.04 -8.76 17.75
C LEU A 404 33.15 -8.36 18.95
N HIS A 405 31.99 -9.00 19.10
CA HIS A 405 31.07 -8.70 20.19
C HIS A 405 31.49 -9.36 21.52
N CYS A 406 31.90 -10.64 21.50
CA CYS A 406 32.24 -11.37 22.74
C CYS A 406 33.70 -11.83 22.84
N GLY A 407 34.52 -11.58 21.82
CA GLY A 407 35.93 -11.95 21.75
C GLY A 407 36.21 -13.45 21.53
N LYS A 408 35.19 -14.30 21.40
CA LYS A 408 35.35 -15.73 21.16
C LYS A 408 35.43 -16.05 19.66
N ARG A 409 36.05 -17.18 19.31
CA ARG A 409 36.08 -17.66 17.92
C ARG A 409 34.67 -17.96 17.44
N TRP A 410 34.33 -17.57 16.21
CA TRP A 410 33.02 -17.85 15.62
C TRP A 410 32.65 -19.34 15.62
N ARG A 411 33.64 -20.23 15.45
CA ARG A 411 33.44 -21.68 15.56
C ARG A 411 32.80 -22.13 16.88
N SER A 412 33.09 -21.44 17.99
CA SER A 412 32.49 -21.76 19.29
C SER A 412 31.01 -21.36 19.39
N HIS A 413 30.53 -20.49 18.51
CA HIS A 413 29.12 -20.11 18.43
C HIS A 413 28.29 -21.09 17.59
N TRP A 414 28.90 -22.06 16.89
CA TRP A 414 28.17 -23.04 16.09
C TRP A 414 27.82 -24.29 16.89
N GLY A 415 28.60 -24.55 17.96
CA GLY A 415 28.42 -25.65 18.90
C GLY A 415 28.89 -26.97 18.34
#